data_AF-A0A923XEJ3-F1
#
_entry.id   AF-A0A923XEJ3-F1
#
_cell.length_a   1.000
_cell.length_b   1.000
_cell.length_c   1.000
_cell.angle_alpha   90.00
_cell.angle_beta   90.00
_cell.angle_gamma   90.00
#
_symmetry.space_group_name_H-M   'P 1'
#
loop_
_entity.id
_entity.type
_entity.pdbx_description
1 polymer ?
#
loop_
_entity_poly.entity_id
_entity_poly.type
_entity_poly.pdbx_seq_one_letter_code
_entity_poly.pdbx_strand_id
1 'polypeptide(L)' 'KQLNLVGPAGFISMEDGAVGGFVQRGIAGARGMEAVVEMGGEGAASSEGRATEASVRGFWKAYRAHMGE' A
#
# COMPACT_ATOMS: atom_id res chain seq x y z
N LYS A 1 7.16 4.58 -26.87
CA LYS A 1 6.32 3.94 -25.82
C LYS A 1 7.21 3.00 -25.02
N GLN A 2 7.46 3.26 -23.73
CA GLN A 2 8.31 2.46 -22.84
C GLN A 2 7.60 1.15 -22.44
N LEU A 3 7.50 0.21 -23.38
CA LEU A 3 6.83 -1.08 -23.16
C LEU A 3 7.62 -2.04 -22.24
N ASN A 4 8.88 -1.72 -21.95
CA ASN A 4 9.78 -2.52 -21.11
C ASN A 4 9.74 -2.16 -19.61
N LEU A 5 9.02 -1.10 -19.22
CA LEU A 5 8.96 -0.68 -17.82
C LEU A 5 7.79 -1.30 -17.06
N VAL A 6 6.67 -1.53 -17.75
CA VAL A 6 5.39 -1.96 -17.15
C VAL A 6 4.93 -3.27 -17.77
N GLY A 7 4.32 -4.13 -16.95
CA GLY A 7 3.81 -5.45 -17.35
C GLY A 7 4.52 -6.59 -16.62
N PRO A 8 4.08 -7.85 -16.76
CA PRO A 8 4.58 -8.97 -15.93
C PRO A 8 6.10 -9.19 -15.97
N ALA A 9 6.76 -8.76 -17.04
CA ALA A 9 8.21 -8.83 -17.21
C ALA A 9 8.86 -7.43 -17.36
N GLY A 10 8.12 -6.36 -17.09
CA GLY A 10 8.65 -4.99 -17.12
C GLY A 10 9.53 -4.71 -15.89
N PHE A 11 10.60 -3.95 -16.06
CA PHE A 11 11.61 -3.76 -15.01
C PHE A 11 11.04 -3.21 -13.70
N ILE A 12 10.10 -2.24 -13.76
CA ILE A 12 9.50 -1.64 -12.55
C ILE A 12 8.46 -2.59 -11.95
N SER A 13 7.59 -3.15 -12.79
CA SER A 13 6.52 -4.04 -12.34
C SER A 13 7.01 -5.36 -11.74
N MET A 14 8.18 -5.87 -12.16
CA MET A 14 8.76 -7.08 -11.59
C MET A 14 9.17 -6.86 -10.12
N GLU A 15 9.77 -5.71 -9.82
CA GLU A 15 10.16 -5.35 -8.45
C GLU A 15 8.91 -5.10 -7.58
N ASP A 16 7.98 -4.27 -8.05
CA ASP A 16 6.74 -3.96 -7.32
C ASP A 16 5.87 -5.21 -7.08
N GLY A 17 5.78 -6.09 -8.08
CA GLY A 17 5.00 -7.33 -8.01
C GLY A 17 5.55 -8.33 -6.98
N ALA A 18 6.88 -8.36 -6.79
CA ALA A 18 7.50 -9.24 -5.80
C ALA A 18 7.13 -8.83 -4.36
N VAL A 19 7.05 -7.52 -4.09
CA VAL A 19 6.75 -6.99 -2.74
C VAL A 19 5.40 -7.46 -2.23
N GLY A 20 4.36 -7.43 -3.06
CA GLY A 20 3.03 -7.93 -2.67
C GLY A 20 3.05 -9.41 -2.25
N GLY A 21 3.84 -10.24 -2.95
CA GLY A 21 4.03 -11.65 -2.60
C GLY A 21 4.75 -11.85 -1.27
N PHE A 22 5.73 -11.01 -0.95
CA PHE A 22 6.42 -11.04 0.35
C PHE A 22 5.48 -10.66 1.50
N VAL A 23 4.72 -9.56 1.34
CA VAL A 23 3.76 -9.09 2.35
C VAL A 23 2.69 -10.15 2.61
N GLN A 24 2.10 -10.74 1.56
CA GLN A 24 1.06 -11.77 1.72
C GLN A 24 1.57 -13.00 2.50
N ARG A 25 2.81 -13.45 2.24
CA ARG A 25 3.42 -14.53 3.00
C ARG A 25 3.73 -14.14 4.45
N GLY A 26 4.18 -12.89 4.66
CA GLY A 26 4.42 -12.36 6.00
C GLY A 26 3.15 -12.32 6.85
N ILE A 27 2.02 -11.88 6.28
CA ILE A 27 0.71 -11.82 6.96
C ILE A 27 0.31 -13.19 7.51
N ALA A 28 0.55 -14.27 6.77
CA ALA A 28 0.22 -15.63 7.21
C ALA A 28 0.91 -16.04 8.53
N GLY A 29 2.10 -15.48 8.82
CA GLY A 29 2.84 -15.71 10.06
C GLY A 29 2.61 -14.67 11.16
N ALA A 30 1.91 -13.57 10.87
CA ALA A 30 1.76 -12.40 11.74
C ALA A 30 0.37 -12.31 12.40
N ARG A 31 -0.21 -13.46 12.77
CA ARG A 31 -1.56 -13.49 13.35
C ARG A 31 -1.64 -12.67 14.64
N GLY A 32 -2.59 -11.74 14.70
CA GLY A 32 -2.79 -10.85 15.85
C GLY A 32 -1.85 -9.65 15.90
N MET A 33 -1.03 -9.45 14.86
CA MET A 33 -0.26 -8.23 14.65
C MET A 33 -0.99 -7.28 13.71
N GLU A 34 -0.52 -6.04 13.66
CA GLU A 34 -1.06 -4.99 12.81
C GLU A 34 0.05 -4.32 11.97
N ALA A 35 -0.35 -3.77 10.82
CA ALA A 35 0.50 -2.90 10.04
C ALA A 35 0.33 -1.45 10.50
N VAL A 36 1.42 -0.69 10.52
CA VAL A 36 1.44 0.72 10.94
C VAL A 36 1.47 1.61 9.70
N VAL A 37 0.57 2.59 9.63
CA VAL A 37 0.43 3.51 8.48
C VAL A 37 0.38 4.96 9.00
N GLU A 38 1.45 5.38 9.68
CA GLU A 38 1.52 6.65 10.43
C GLU A 38 2.43 7.69 9.77
N MET A 39 2.97 7.43 8.58
CA MET A 39 3.83 8.39 7.88
C MET A 39 3.01 9.63 7.49
N GLY A 40 3.41 10.80 8.00
CA GLY A 40 2.66 12.04 7.83
C GLY A 40 1.47 12.21 8.79
N GLY A 41 1.39 11.42 9.87
CA GLY A 41 0.39 11.52 10.94
C GLY A 41 -0.90 10.73 10.66
N GLU A 42 -1.97 10.99 11.41
CA GLU A 42 -3.20 10.18 11.38
C GLU A 42 -4.21 10.63 10.30
N GLY A 43 -4.00 11.82 9.74
CA GLY A 43 -4.89 12.46 8.77
C GLY A 43 -4.80 11.83 7.37
N ALA A 44 -5.89 11.98 6.60
CA ALA A 44 -5.93 11.59 5.17
C ALA A 44 -6.04 12.81 4.24
N ALA A 45 -5.66 13.99 4.74
CA ALA A 45 -5.68 15.22 3.96
C ALA A 45 -4.52 15.25 2.95
N SER A 46 -4.77 15.86 1.80
CA SER A 46 -3.72 16.13 0.81
C SER A 46 -2.64 17.04 1.41
N SER A 47 -1.40 16.82 1.02
CA SER A 47 -0.28 17.71 1.31
C SER A 47 0.58 17.89 0.05
N GLU A 48 1.43 18.92 0.03
CA GLU A 48 2.34 19.15 -1.11
C GLU A 48 3.48 18.12 -1.17
N GLY A 49 3.79 17.47 -0.04
CA GLY A 49 4.85 16.48 0.07
C GLY A 49 4.39 15.09 -0.40
N ARG A 50 5.29 14.36 -1.07
CA ARG A 50 5.04 12.97 -1.50
C ARG A 50 5.35 11.93 -0.41
N ALA A 51 6.09 12.31 0.63
CA ALA A 51 6.48 11.43 1.74
C ALA A 51 5.37 11.37 2.80
N THR A 52 4.24 10.78 2.44
CA THR A 52 3.07 10.60 3.31
C THR A 52 2.27 9.36 2.91
N GLU A 53 1.60 8.75 3.86
CA GLU A 53 0.67 7.64 3.63
C GLU A 53 -0.80 8.09 3.69
N ALA A 54 -1.07 9.39 3.54
CA ALA A 54 -2.42 9.96 3.63
C ALA A 54 -3.44 9.29 2.68
N SER A 55 -3.02 8.94 1.46
CA SER A 55 -3.87 8.23 0.49
C SER A 55 -4.17 6.80 0.92
N VAL A 56 -3.19 6.07 1.46
CA VAL A 56 -3.35 4.71 1.99
C VAL A 56 -4.28 4.71 3.19
N ARG A 57 -4.11 5.66 4.13
CA ARG A 57 -5.06 5.85 5.24
C ARG A 57 -6.47 6.19 4.76
N GLY A 58 -6.59 7.06 3.77
CA GLY A 58 -7.88 7.42 3.17
C GLY A 58 -8.61 6.21 2.60
N PHE A 59 -7.89 5.36 1.87
CA PHE A 59 -8.42 4.10 1.34
C PHE A 59 -8.98 3.21 2.47
N TRP A 60 -8.18 2.94 3.52
CA TRP A 60 -8.62 2.06 4.61
C TRP A 60 -9.77 2.64 5.43
N LYS A 61 -9.84 3.96 5.62
CA LYS A 61 -10.99 4.63 6.27
C LYS A 61 -12.27 4.42 5.47
N ALA A 62 -12.23 4.61 4.15
CA ALA A 62 -13.38 4.37 3.28
C ALA A 62 -13.76 2.89 3.21
N TYR A 63 -12.77 1.99 3.09
CA TYR A 63 -13.00 0.54 3.09
C TYR A 63 -13.75 0.09 4.35
N ARG A 64 -13.25 0.46 5.54
CA ARG A 64 -13.91 0.14 6.82
C ARG A 64 -15.35 0.67 6.91
N ALA A 65 -15.55 1.93 6.53
CA ALA A 65 -16.88 2.55 6.49
C ALA A 65 -17.88 1.80 5.58
N HIS A 66 -17.40 1.20 4.48
CA HIS A 66 -18.24 0.40 3.58
C HIS A 66 -18.42 -1.05 4.02
N MET A 67 -17.46 -1.62 4.74
CA MET A 67 -17.49 -3.01 5.21
C MET A 67 -18.17 -3.18 6.57
N GLY A 68 -18.53 -2.08 7.25
CA GLY A 68 -19.27 -2.12 8.51
C GLY A 68 -18.40 -2.46 9.73
N GLU A 69 -17.08 -2.24 9.62
CA GLU A 69 -16.11 -2.34 10.72
C GLU A 69 -15.59 -0.96 11.14
#